data_AF-A0A7K2MC14-F1
#
_entry.id   AF-A0A7K2MC14-F1
#
_cell.length_a   1.000
_cell.length_b   1.000
_cell.length_c   1.000
_cell.angle_alpha   90.00
_cell.angle_beta   90.00
_cell.angle_gamma   90.00
#
_symmetry.space_group_name_H-M   'P 1'
#
loop_
_entity.id
_entity.type
_entity.pdbx_description
1 polymer ?
#
loop_
_entity_poly.entity_id
_entity_poly.type
_entity_poly.pdbx_seq_one_letter_code
_entity_poly.pdbx_strand_id
1 'polypeptide(L)'
;MKAVAVSRARVPVQLLLALAVAVMAALATGVSPAAADTSVSAVAQALRKSPVYVDPAARAQLSSADADALARKIKDADKPLFVAVLPAGYPTQDLFTDLRTATGITGAYAVRLGDRFDARADSSVLPRTAVQNLVTSVQGEDARTQLTDFTDRALANMRGSAPASWGGAGHGGASSTALITAGARDDP
;
A
#
# COMPACT_ATOMS: atom_id res chain seq x y z
N MET A 1 40.34 -68.91 18.21
CA MET A 1 40.50 -67.78 19.16
C MET A 1 39.55 -66.66 18.75
N LYS A 2 38.67 -66.25 19.67
CA LYS A 2 37.91 -64.98 19.81
C LYS A 2 37.04 -64.42 18.66
N ALA A 3 35.80 -64.09 19.05
CA ALA A 3 34.80 -63.33 18.31
C ALA A 3 34.66 -61.89 18.88
N VAL A 4 33.90 -61.05 18.14
CA VAL A 4 33.23 -59.78 18.55
C VAL A 4 34.17 -58.55 18.63
N ALA A 5 33.87 -57.31 18.19
CA ALA A 5 32.63 -56.59 17.90
C ALA A 5 32.85 -55.41 16.92
N VAL A 6 31.77 -54.99 16.27
CA VAL A 6 31.60 -53.69 15.62
C VAL A 6 31.57 -52.57 16.67
N SER A 7 32.15 -51.41 16.37
CA SER A 7 31.77 -50.16 17.05
C SER A 7 31.73 -48.99 16.05
N ARG A 8 30.49 -48.56 15.77
CA ARG A 8 30.14 -47.29 15.13
C ARG A 8 30.35 -46.15 16.13
N ALA A 9 31.14 -45.14 15.78
CA ALA A 9 31.15 -43.83 16.45
C ALA A 9 30.82 -42.78 15.39
N ARG A 10 29.53 -42.48 15.15
CA ARG A 10 28.76 -41.36 15.75
C ARG A 10 29.51 -40.02 15.67
N VAL A 11 29.46 -39.40 14.51
CA VAL A 11 29.77 -37.98 14.31
C VAL A 11 28.82 -37.16 15.21
N PRO A 12 29.31 -36.24 16.04
CA PRO A 12 28.49 -35.56 17.03
C PRO A 12 27.55 -34.54 16.34
N VAL A 13 26.26 -34.88 16.33
CA VAL A 13 25.09 -34.07 15.94
C VAL A 13 24.98 -32.74 16.73
N GLN A 14 25.88 -32.48 17.68
CA GLN A 14 25.81 -31.31 18.56
C GLN A 14 26.38 -30.02 17.94
N LEU A 15 27.20 -30.08 16.90
CA LEU A 15 27.73 -28.85 16.27
C LEU A 15 26.72 -28.17 15.33
N LEU A 16 25.69 -28.89 14.87
CA LEU A 16 24.63 -28.34 14.00
C LEU A 16 23.55 -27.59 14.78
N LEU A 17 23.39 -27.83 16.09
CA LEU A 17 22.41 -27.09 16.90
C LEU A 17 22.88 -25.69 17.30
N ALA A 18 24.18 -25.44 17.37
CA ALA A 18 24.71 -24.12 17.71
C ALA A 18 24.52 -23.09 16.58
N LEU A 19 24.44 -23.55 15.32
CA LEU A 19 24.24 -22.67 14.17
C LEU A 19 22.76 -22.34 13.93
N ALA A 20 21.82 -23.15 14.44
CA ALA A 20 20.38 -22.91 14.30
C ALA A 20 19.87 -21.78 15.22
N VAL A 21 20.55 -21.51 16.34
CA VAL A 21 20.15 -20.43 17.26
C VAL A 21 20.66 -19.05 16.80
N ALA A 22 21.75 -19.00 16.03
CA ALA A 22 22.29 -17.73 15.51
C ALA A 22 21.41 -17.11 14.41
N VAL A 23 20.64 -17.91 13.66
CA VAL A 23 19.74 -17.41 12.61
C VAL A 23 18.43 -16.86 13.19
N MET A 24 17.95 -17.37 14.33
CA MET A 24 16.77 -16.80 15.00
C MET A 24 17.06 -15.51 15.78
N ALA A 25 18.31 -15.26 16.18
CA ALA A 25 18.68 -14.01 16.83
C ALA A 25 18.82 -12.82 15.84
N ALA A 26 19.00 -13.09 14.55
CA ALA A 26 19.09 -12.06 13.50
C ALA A 26 17.72 -11.48 13.09
N LEU A 27 16.61 -12.10 13.49
CA LEU A 27 15.26 -11.57 13.25
C LEU A 27 14.78 -10.60 14.35
N ALA A 28 15.59 -10.43 15.42
CA ALA A 28 15.35 -9.45 16.47
C ALA A 28 16.19 -8.17 16.31
N THR A 29 17.05 -8.09 15.29
CA THR A 29 17.76 -6.84 14.98
C THR A 29 16.81 -5.92 14.24
N GLY A 30 16.42 -4.84 14.92
CA GLY A 30 15.47 -3.84 14.46
C GLY A 30 15.57 -3.54 12.97
N VAL A 31 14.41 -3.51 12.32
CA VAL A 31 14.23 -2.99 10.96
C VAL A 31 15.01 -1.69 10.88
N SER A 32 16.12 -1.70 10.13
CA SER A 32 16.91 -0.50 9.93
C SER A 32 15.99 0.55 9.32
N PRO A 33 15.99 1.82 9.79
CA PRO A 33 15.10 2.84 9.26
C PRO A 33 15.20 2.95 7.74
N ALA A 34 16.40 2.77 7.17
CA ALA A 34 16.62 2.73 5.72
C ALA A 34 15.81 1.64 4.96
N ALA A 35 15.57 0.48 5.58
CA ALA A 35 14.75 -0.57 4.96
C ALA A 35 13.25 -0.23 5.04
N ALA A 36 12.81 0.43 6.11
CA ALA A 36 11.45 0.96 6.24
C ALA A 36 11.20 2.14 5.27
N ASP A 37 12.18 3.02 5.10
CA ASP A 37 12.12 4.12 4.14
C ASP A 37 11.99 3.60 2.71
N THR A 38 12.75 2.53 2.40
CA THR A 38 12.68 1.85 1.10
C THR A 38 11.32 1.20 0.90
N SER A 39 10.72 0.60 1.93
CA SER A 39 9.40 -0.02 1.83
C SER A 39 8.28 1.02 1.67
N VAL A 40 8.30 2.10 2.45
CA VAL A 40 7.30 3.20 2.34
C VAL A 40 7.40 3.87 0.98
N SER A 41 8.62 4.10 0.47
CA SER A 41 8.84 4.64 -0.87
C SER A 41 8.26 3.74 -1.96
N ALA A 42 8.38 2.41 -1.83
CA ALA A 42 7.78 1.47 -2.78
C ALA A 42 6.25 1.50 -2.74
N VAL A 43 5.65 1.54 -1.54
CA VAL A 43 4.19 1.70 -1.36
C VAL A 43 3.72 3.02 -2.00
N ALA A 44 4.41 4.12 -1.73
CA ALA A 44 4.09 5.43 -2.31
C ALA A 44 4.18 5.44 -3.83
N GLN A 45 5.21 4.81 -4.42
CA GLN A 45 5.33 4.68 -5.87
C GLN A 45 4.20 3.86 -6.49
N ALA A 46 3.75 2.80 -5.81
CA ALA A 46 2.59 2.03 -6.24
C ALA A 46 1.31 2.88 -6.16
N LEU A 47 1.14 3.64 -5.08
CA LEU A 47 0.00 4.54 -4.86
C LEU A 47 -0.08 5.68 -5.89
N ARG A 48 1.07 6.17 -6.40
CA ARG A 48 1.09 7.11 -7.53
C ARG A 48 0.52 6.52 -8.82
N LYS A 49 0.59 5.19 -9.00
CA LYS A 49 0.12 4.49 -10.21
C LYS A 49 -1.32 3.97 -10.06
N SER A 50 -1.74 3.64 -8.84
CA SER A 50 -3.07 3.12 -8.54
C SER A 50 -3.52 3.57 -7.15
N PRO A 51 -4.79 3.96 -6.95
CA PRO A 51 -5.29 4.40 -5.64
C PRO A 51 -5.23 3.32 -4.55
N VAL A 52 -5.13 2.04 -4.91
CA VAL A 52 -5.14 0.93 -3.94
C VAL A 52 -3.85 0.13 -4.08
N TYR A 53 -3.18 -0.10 -2.95
CA TYR A 53 -2.04 -0.99 -2.82
C TYR A 53 -2.33 -2.06 -1.76
N VAL A 54 -2.06 -3.33 -2.10
CA VAL A 54 -2.13 -4.46 -1.16
C VAL A 54 -0.76 -5.12 -1.11
N ASP A 55 -0.15 -5.13 0.07
CA ASP A 55 1.11 -5.80 0.30
C ASP A 55 0.96 -7.32 0.06
N PRO A 56 1.93 -7.99 -0.60
CA PRO A 56 1.88 -9.43 -0.81
C PRO A 56 1.64 -10.26 0.47
N ALA A 57 2.18 -9.83 1.61
CA ALA A 57 1.99 -10.47 2.92
C ALA A 57 0.62 -10.20 3.54
N ALA A 58 -0.16 -9.25 2.99
CA ALA A 58 -1.50 -8.90 3.45
C ALA A 58 -2.62 -9.34 2.47
N ARG A 59 -2.30 -10.10 1.42
CA ARG A 59 -3.28 -10.59 0.42
C ARG A 59 -4.43 -11.43 0.99
N ALA A 60 -4.25 -12.02 2.17
CA ALA A 60 -5.31 -12.75 2.86
C ALA A 60 -6.41 -11.81 3.40
N GLN A 61 -6.12 -10.52 3.56
CA GLN A 61 -7.06 -9.54 4.11
C GLN A 61 -8.00 -8.96 3.05
N LEU A 62 -7.51 -8.82 1.81
CA LEU A 62 -8.27 -8.26 0.72
C LEU A 62 -7.90 -9.00 -0.57
N SER A 63 -8.90 -9.57 -1.23
CA SER A 63 -8.70 -10.26 -2.51
C SER A 63 -8.28 -9.25 -3.59
N SER A 64 -7.55 -9.71 -4.61
CA SER A 64 -7.17 -8.85 -5.73
C SER A 64 -8.40 -8.25 -6.44
N ALA A 65 -9.48 -9.02 -6.56
CA ALA A 65 -10.72 -8.55 -7.19
C ALA A 65 -11.37 -7.40 -6.42
N ASP A 66 -11.33 -7.44 -5.08
CA ASP A 66 -11.87 -6.39 -4.24
C ASP A 66 -11.00 -5.15 -4.22
N ALA A 67 -9.68 -5.33 -4.22
CA ALA A 67 -8.72 -4.24 -4.38
C ALA A 67 -8.93 -3.51 -5.73
N ASP A 68 -9.12 -4.26 -6.82
CA ASP A 68 -9.39 -3.71 -8.15
C ASP A 68 -10.77 -3.02 -8.24
N ALA A 69 -11.77 -3.52 -7.50
CA ALA A 69 -13.08 -2.89 -7.41
C ALA A 69 -13.01 -1.55 -6.64
N LEU A 70 -12.30 -1.51 -5.51
CA LEU A 70 -12.03 -0.27 -4.78
C LEU A 70 -11.24 0.72 -5.64
N ALA A 71 -10.22 0.24 -6.36
CA ALA A 71 -9.41 1.09 -7.20
C ALA A 71 -10.21 1.75 -8.33
N ARG A 72 -11.08 0.98 -9.00
CA ARG A 72 -12.00 1.51 -10.01
C ARG A 72 -12.94 2.54 -9.42
N LYS A 73 -13.59 2.21 -8.30
CA LYS A 73 -14.52 3.13 -7.60
C LYS A 73 -13.87 4.48 -7.29
N ILE A 74 -12.64 4.48 -6.77
CA ILE A 74 -11.91 5.73 -6.45
C ILE A 74 -11.58 6.53 -7.71
N LYS A 75 -11.12 5.86 -8.78
CA LYS A 75 -10.82 6.51 -10.06
C LYS A 75 -12.06 7.11 -10.70
N ASP A 76 -13.17 6.37 -10.70
CA ASP A 76 -14.44 6.79 -11.31
C ASP A 76 -15.07 7.98 -10.55
N ALA A 77 -14.84 8.06 -9.24
CA ALA A 77 -15.26 9.21 -8.43
C ALA A 77 -14.41 10.47 -8.65
N ASP A 78 -13.29 10.36 -9.38
CA ASP A 78 -12.29 11.42 -9.57
C ASP A 78 -11.88 12.06 -8.23
N LYS A 79 -11.43 11.24 -7.28
CA LYS A 79 -11.08 11.69 -5.92
C LYS A 79 -9.69 11.26 -5.47
N PRO A 80 -8.90 12.13 -4.81
CA PRO A 80 -7.55 11.80 -4.34
C PRO A 80 -7.57 10.98 -3.04
N LEU A 81 -8.17 9.78 -3.08
CA LEU A 81 -8.18 8.81 -1.99
C LEU A 81 -7.16 7.69 -2.27
N PHE A 82 -6.24 7.48 -1.33
CA PHE A 82 -5.19 6.48 -1.38
C PHE A 82 -5.43 5.45 -0.29
N VAL A 83 -5.42 4.16 -0.64
CA VAL A 83 -5.67 3.05 0.28
C VAL A 83 -4.50 2.07 0.25
N ALA A 84 -3.89 1.81 1.40
CA ALA A 84 -2.85 0.81 1.56
C ALA A 84 -3.26 -0.28 2.55
N VAL A 85 -3.11 -1.55 2.16
CA VAL A 85 -3.31 -2.70 3.03
C VAL A 85 -1.95 -3.34 3.30
N LEU A 86 -1.51 -3.28 4.55
CA LEU A 86 -0.17 -3.63 5.00
C LEU A 86 -0.22 -4.72 6.08
N PRO A 87 0.84 -5.54 6.23
CA PRO A 87 0.89 -6.56 7.28
C PRO A 87 0.92 -5.92 8.68
N ALA A 88 0.45 -6.64 9.69
CA ALA A 88 0.30 -6.11 11.06
C ALA A 88 1.62 -5.60 11.69
N GLY A 89 2.76 -6.17 11.29
CA GLY A 89 4.10 -5.79 11.74
C GLY A 89 4.75 -4.65 10.93
N TYR A 90 4.03 -4.02 10.00
CA TYR A 90 4.58 -2.93 9.20
C TYR A 90 4.92 -1.71 10.08
N PRO A 91 6.09 -1.06 9.90
CA PRO A 91 6.47 0.12 10.69
C PRO A 91 5.46 1.26 10.57
N THR A 92 5.00 1.80 11.69
CA THR A 92 3.98 2.87 11.72
C THR A 92 4.52 4.24 12.09
N GLN A 93 5.79 4.33 12.51
CA GLN A 93 6.41 5.61 12.85
C GLN A 93 6.41 6.50 11.61
N ASP A 94 5.85 7.70 11.74
CA ASP A 94 5.74 8.71 10.69
C ASP A 94 5.08 8.28 9.36
N LEU A 95 4.47 7.08 9.32
CA LEU A 95 3.97 6.42 8.11
C LEU A 95 3.13 7.32 7.21
N PHE A 96 2.15 8.03 7.77
CA PHE A 96 1.30 8.93 6.97
C PHE A 96 2.05 10.15 6.44
N THR A 97 2.98 10.69 7.23
CA THR A 97 3.83 11.82 6.82
C THR A 97 4.74 11.39 5.67
N ASP A 98 5.37 10.23 5.81
CA ASP A 98 6.29 9.69 4.81
C ASP A 98 5.55 9.26 3.55
N LEU A 99 4.39 8.59 3.67
CA LEU A 99 3.54 8.25 2.53
C LEU A 99 3.11 9.50 1.76
N ARG A 100 2.64 10.54 2.44
CA ARG A 100 2.22 11.79 1.79
C ARG A 100 3.38 12.50 1.12
N THR A 101 4.56 12.50 1.75
CA THR A 101 5.77 13.12 1.21
C THR A 101 6.30 12.36 0.00
N ALA A 102 6.45 11.03 0.12
CA ALA A 102 6.94 10.17 -0.94
C ALA A 102 5.94 10.05 -2.10
N THR A 103 4.64 10.05 -1.83
CA THR A 103 3.61 10.09 -2.88
C THR A 103 3.59 11.46 -3.56
N GLY A 104 3.85 12.53 -2.81
CA GLY A 104 3.95 13.89 -3.36
C GLY A 104 2.61 14.44 -3.88
N ILE A 105 1.49 13.89 -3.41
CA ILE A 105 0.15 14.25 -3.85
C ILE A 105 -0.70 14.65 -2.65
N THR A 106 -1.44 15.74 -2.79
CA THR A 106 -2.42 16.18 -1.80
C THR A 106 -3.65 15.27 -1.85
N GLY A 107 -4.02 14.66 -0.72
CA GLY A 107 -5.07 13.63 -0.69
C GLY A 107 -5.46 13.15 0.70
N ALA A 108 -6.34 12.14 0.73
CA ALA A 108 -6.57 11.33 1.92
C ALA A 108 -5.88 9.98 1.77
N TYR A 109 -5.20 9.55 2.82
CA TYR A 109 -4.44 8.31 2.90
C TYR A 109 -5.07 7.46 3.99
N ALA A 110 -5.58 6.29 3.63
CA ALA A 110 -6.13 5.28 4.52
C ALA A 110 -5.22 4.06 4.54
N VAL A 111 -4.93 3.56 5.73
CA VAL A 111 -4.03 2.41 5.89
C VAL A 111 -4.69 1.40 6.82
N ARG A 112 -4.82 0.16 6.33
CA ARG A 112 -5.14 -1.01 7.15
C ARG A 112 -3.85 -1.76 7.47
N LEU A 113 -3.61 -2.02 8.76
CA LEU A 113 -2.47 -2.76 9.28
C LEU A 113 -2.96 -3.95 10.12
N GLY A 114 -3.04 -5.14 9.52
CA GLY A 114 -3.67 -6.26 10.22
C GLY A 114 -5.15 -5.95 10.47
N ASP A 115 -5.54 -5.89 11.74
CA ASP A 115 -6.89 -5.52 12.17
C ASP A 115 -7.04 -4.02 12.52
N ARG A 116 -5.94 -3.28 12.51
CA ARG A 116 -5.95 -1.84 12.80
C ARG A 116 -6.21 -1.04 11.54
N PHE A 117 -6.88 0.09 11.71
CA PHE A 117 -7.17 1.02 10.62
C PHE A 117 -7.01 2.46 11.09
N ASP A 118 -6.35 3.26 10.28
CA ASP A 118 -6.22 4.70 10.48
C ASP A 118 -6.22 5.41 9.12
N ALA A 119 -6.58 6.68 9.11
CA ALA A 119 -6.54 7.51 7.93
C ALA A 119 -6.19 8.96 8.27
N ARG A 120 -5.49 9.64 7.36
CA ARG A 120 -5.18 11.06 7.45
C ARG A 120 -5.44 11.73 6.12
N ALA A 121 -5.83 13.00 6.15
CA ALA A 121 -6.00 13.79 4.94
C ALA A 121 -5.38 15.17 5.07
N ASP A 122 -4.94 15.70 3.94
CA ASP A 122 -4.72 17.13 3.81
C ASP A 122 -6.06 17.87 4.00
N SER A 123 -6.04 18.94 4.81
CA SER A 123 -7.27 19.64 5.22
C SER A 123 -8.04 20.32 4.08
N SER A 124 -7.37 20.56 2.94
CA SER A 124 -8.00 21.06 1.71
C SER A 124 -8.89 20.00 1.04
N VAL A 125 -8.60 18.72 1.26
CA VAL A 125 -9.29 17.57 0.66
C VAL A 125 -10.41 17.10 1.59
N LEU A 126 -10.09 16.89 2.87
CA LEU A 126 -11.07 16.46 3.87
C LEU A 126 -10.67 17.02 5.26
N PRO A 127 -11.58 17.66 6.02
CA PRO A 127 -11.27 18.16 7.35
C PRO A 127 -10.80 17.03 8.27
N ARG A 128 -9.81 17.31 9.14
CA ARG A 128 -9.24 16.31 10.06
C ARG A 128 -10.31 15.65 10.94
N THR A 129 -11.26 16.43 11.43
CA THR A 129 -12.40 15.96 12.23
C THR A 129 -13.32 15.03 11.43
N ALA A 130 -13.53 15.32 10.14
CA ALA A 130 -14.32 14.45 9.27
C ALA A 130 -13.62 13.10 9.09
N VAL A 131 -12.31 13.08 8.79
CA VAL A 131 -11.54 11.83 8.67
C VAL A 131 -11.61 11.01 9.97
N GLN A 132 -11.44 11.64 11.13
CA GLN A 132 -11.50 10.95 12.42
C GLN A 132 -12.87 10.33 12.69
N ASN A 133 -13.95 11.03 12.34
CA ASN A 133 -15.30 10.48 12.45
C ASN A 133 -15.51 9.29 11.50
N LEU A 134 -14.99 9.38 10.26
CA LEU A 134 -15.05 8.28 9.30
C LEU A 134 -14.28 7.05 9.79
N VAL A 135 -13.05 7.24 10.26
CA VAL A 135 -12.22 6.16 10.84
C VAL A 135 -12.96 5.49 12.00
N THR A 136 -13.51 6.29 12.92
CA THR A 136 -14.26 5.79 14.08
C THR A 136 -15.49 4.99 13.65
N SER A 137 -16.18 5.40 12.59
CA SER A 137 -17.41 4.76 12.10
C SER A 137 -17.21 3.34 11.56
N VAL A 138 -15.98 2.98 11.18
CA VAL A 138 -15.64 1.68 10.57
C VAL A 138 -14.71 0.84 11.46
N GLN A 139 -14.46 1.27 12.69
CA GLN A 139 -13.62 0.51 13.62
C GLN A 139 -14.29 -0.82 13.99
N GLY A 140 -13.50 -1.90 14.01
CA GLY A 140 -13.98 -3.25 14.36
C GLY A 140 -14.61 -4.04 13.20
N GLU A 141 -14.76 -3.43 12.02
CA GLU A 141 -15.23 -4.12 10.82
C GLU A 141 -14.15 -5.02 10.20
N ASP A 142 -14.58 -6.07 9.49
CA ASP A 142 -13.68 -6.88 8.67
C ASP A 142 -13.05 -6.04 7.55
N ALA A 143 -11.92 -6.51 7.01
CA ALA A 143 -11.12 -5.76 6.05
C ALA A 143 -11.90 -5.31 4.81
N ARG A 144 -12.79 -6.15 4.27
CA ARG A 144 -13.54 -5.81 3.07
C ARG A 144 -14.59 -4.74 3.37
N THR A 145 -15.38 -4.96 4.42
CA THR A 145 -16.45 -4.03 4.84
C THR A 145 -15.86 -2.68 5.22
N GLN A 146 -14.83 -2.67 6.07
CA GLN A 146 -14.17 -1.45 6.54
C GLN A 146 -13.67 -0.58 5.38
N LEU A 147 -12.95 -1.17 4.43
CA LEU A 147 -12.38 -0.42 3.31
C LEU A 147 -13.47 0.06 2.34
N THR A 148 -14.53 -0.71 2.15
CA THR A 148 -15.67 -0.32 1.29
C THR A 148 -16.43 0.84 1.90
N ASP A 149 -16.84 0.72 3.16
CA ASP A 149 -17.64 1.71 3.88
C ASP A 149 -16.87 3.02 4.10
N PHE A 150 -15.60 2.93 4.47
CA PHE A 150 -14.74 4.10 4.57
C PHE A 150 -14.63 4.81 3.22
N THR A 151 -14.38 4.06 2.15
CA THR A 151 -14.25 4.62 0.79
C THR A 151 -15.54 5.33 0.39
N ASP A 152 -16.70 4.70 0.55
CA ASP A 152 -17.98 5.29 0.15
C ASP A 152 -18.27 6.60 0.90
N ARG A 153 -18.06 6.61 2.21
CA ARG A 153 -18.27 7.81 3.03
C ARG A 153 -17.23 8.89 2.77
N ALA A 154 -15.98 8.52 2.52
CA ALA A 154 -14.92 9.47 2.19
C ALA A 154 -15.16 10.14 0.84
N LEU A 155 -15.46 9.35 -0.20
CA LEU A 155 -15.71 9.86 -1.56
C LEU A 155 -16.87 10.84 -1.61
N ALA A 156 -17.92 10.62 -0.81
CA ALA A 156 -19.08 11.52 -0.72
C ALA A 156 -18.76 12.90 -0.11
N ASN A 157 -17.72 12.99 0.72
CA ASN A 157 -17.38 14.21 1.48
C ASN A 157 -16.05 14.87 1.03
N MET A 158 -15.29 14.19 0.18
CA MET A 158 -13.96 14.60 -0.26
C MET A 158 -14.00 15.66 -1.37
N ARG A 159 -13.09 16.63 -1.26
CA ARG A 159 -12.78 17.62 -2.30
C ARG A 159 -11.51 17.25 -3.07
N GLY A 160 -11.28 17.94 -4.19
CA GLY A 160 -10.16 17.69 -5.09
C GLY A 160 -10.49 16.63 -6.16
N SER A 161 -9.51 16.41 -7.03
CA SER A 161 -9.57 15.50 -8.18
C SER A 161 -8.47 14.45 -8.13
N ALA A 162 -8.67 13.34 -8.81
CA ALA A 162 -7.68 12.27 -8.89
C ALA A 162 -6.40 12.74 -9.60
N PRO A 163 -5.23 12.15 -9.29
CA PRO A 163 -3.99 12.42 -10.00
C PRO A 163 -4.10 11.98 -11.46
N ALA A 164 -3.54 12.78 -12.37
CA ALA A 164 -3.52 12.47 -13.80
C ALA A 164 -2.89 11.10 -14.13
N SER A 165 -1.98 10.61 -13.28
CA SER A 165 -1.31 9.31 -13.43
C SER A 165 -2.24 8.10 -13.29
N TRP A 166 -3.44 8.26 -12.74
CA TRP A 166 -4.42 7.17 -12.64
C TRP A 166 -5.24 6.96 -13.91
N GLY A 167 -5.15 7.89 -14.86
CA GLY A 167 -5.99 7.98 -16.05
C GLY A 167 -7.39 8.48 -15.68
N GLY A 168 -7.85 9.53 -16.36
CA GLY A 168 -9.22 9.99 -16.21
C GLY A 168 -10.19 9.03 -16.88
N ALA A 169 -11.17 8.52 -16.14
CA ALA A 169 -12.42 8.03 -16.74
C ALA A 169 -13.22 9.24 -17.24
N GLY A 170 -12.76 9.80 -18.36
CA GLY A 170 -13.42 10.93 -19.02
C GLY A 170 -14.81 10.53 -19.49
N HIS A 171 -15.81 10.81 -18.67
CA HIS A 171 -17.20 10.88 -19.12
C HIS A 171 -17.40 12.23 -19.83
N GLY A 172 -17.14 12.26 -21.13
CA GLY A 172 -17.56 13.36 -22.01
C GLY A 172 -16.47 13.92 -22.92
N GLY A 173 -16.59 13.61 -24.21
CA GLY A 173 -16.01 14.40 -25.29
C GLY A 173 -14.62 13.97 -25.75
N ALA A 174 -14.58 13.04 -26.70
CA ALA A 174 -13.49 13.02 -27.66
C ALA A 174 -13.46 14.37 -28.40
N SER A 175 -12.52 15.23 -28.04
CA SER A 175 -12.00 16.28 -28.91
C SER A 175 -10.50 16.12 -28.96
N SER A 176 -10.07 15.04 -29.61
CA SER A 176 -8.75 14.96 -30.22
C SER A 176 -8.72 15.91 -31.42
N THR A 177 -8.66 17.21 -31.15
CA THR A 177 -8.37 18.24 -32.14
C THR A 177 -6.96 18.77 -31.87
N ALA A 178 -6.23 19.02 -32.96
CA ALA A 178 -4.94 19.69 -33.05
C ALA A 178 -3.67 18.80 -33.08
N LEU A 179 -3.59 17.90 -34.08
CA LEU A 179 -2.33 17.75 -34.80
C LEU A 179 -2.16 18.99 -35.71
N ILE A 180 -1.46 19.99 -35.21
CA ILE A 180 -0.88 21.05 -36.05
C ILE A 180 0.41 20.46 -36.64
N THR A 181 0.37 20.06 -37.91
CA THR A 181 1.60 19.95 -38.70
C THR A 181 1.69 21.20 -39.56
N ALA A 182 2.58 22.10 -39.14
CA ALA A 182 2.99 23.26 -39.90
C ALA A 182 4.21 22.88 -40.74
N GLY A 183 4.18 23.19 -42.04
CA GLY A 183 5.37 23.35 -42.86
C GLY A 183 5.42 22.48 -44.11
N ALA A 184 5.11 23.07 -45.26
CA ALA A 184 6.12 23.29 -46.30
C ALA A 184 5.53 24.20 -47.39
N ARG A 185 6.12 25.39 -47.45
CA ARG A 185 6.07 26.35 -48.53
C ARG A 185 7.16 25.93 -49.53
N ASP A 186 6.85 25.88 -50.82
CA ASP A 186 7.68 26.46 -51.89
C ASP A 186 7.02 26.16 -53.26
N ASP A 187 6.52 27.22 -53.88
CA ASP A 187 6.27 27.37 -55.31
C ASP A 187 7.44 28.20 -55.85
N PRO A 188 7.96 27.90 -57.05
CA PRO A 188 7.60 28.76 -58.18
C PRO A 188 7.25 28.05 -59.49
#